data_AF-A0ABD6AS84-F1
#
_entry.id   AF-A0ABD6AS84-F1
#
_cell.length_a   1.000
_cell.length_b   1.000
_cell.length_c   1.000
_cell.angle_alpha   90.00
_cell.angle_beta   90.00
_cell.angle_gamma   90.00
#
_symmetry.space_group_name_H-M   'P 1'
#
loop_
_entity.id
_entity.type
_entity.pdbx_description
1 polymer ?
#
loop_
_entity_poly.entity_id
_entity_poly.type
_entity_poly.pdbx_seq_one_letter_code
_entity_poly.pdbx_strand_id
1 'polypeptide(L)' 'MSNPLHNPVVRYGMGASSAAVLLIAAFVFVDDGTMRYLLAGLAAVELVVVPQFLKYAANQETDVA' A
#
# COMPACT_ATOMS: atom_id res chain seq x y z
N MET A 1 -22.82 0.14 -10.84
CA MET A 1 -21.98 -1.02 -10.46
C MET A 1 -21.30 -0.70 -9.14
N SER A 2 -21.27 -1.62 -8.19
CA SER A 2 -20.63 -1.39 -6.89
C SER A 2 -19.12 -1.56 -7.03
N ASN A 3 -18.38 -0.48 -7.30
CA ASN A 3 -16.93 -0.54 -7.45
C ASN A 3 -16.26 -0.69 -6.05
N PRO A 4 -15.60 -1.81 -5.72
CA PRO A 4 -14.98 -2.02 -4.41
C PRO A 4 -13.91 -0.97 -4.07
N LEU A 5 -13.30 -0.36 -5.09
CA LEU A 5 -12.22 0.64 -4.95
C LEU A 5 -12.71 2.01 -4.45
N HIS A 6 -14.02 2.29 -4.57
CA HIS A 6 -14.62 3.47 -3.96
C HIS A 6 -14.59 3.42 -2.43
N ASN A 7 -14.56 2.21 -1.84
CA ASN A 7 -14.52 2.03 -0.40
C ASN A 7 -13.12 2.35 0.16
N PRO A 8 -12.97 3.36 1.05
CA PRO A 8 -11.70 3.69 1.69
C PRO A 8 -11.02 2.51 2.35
N VAL A 9 -11.81 1.64 2.98
CA VAL A 9 -11.29 0.49 3.73
C VAL A 9 -10.59 -0.50 2.80
N VAL A 10 -11.10 -0.68 1.58
CA VAL A 10 -10.53 -1.63 0.60
C VAL A 10 -9.21 -1.09 0.05
N ARG A 11 -9.16 0.19 -0.34
CA ARG A 11 -7.93 0.81 -0.88
C ARG A 11 -6.81 0.90 0.15
N TYR A 12 -7.13 1.22 1.41
CA TYR A 12 -6.12 1.24 2.47
C TYR A 12 -5.78 -0.17 2.95
N GLY A 13 -6.73 -1.11 2.94
CA GLY A 13 -6.50 -2.50 3.31
C GLY A 13 -5.46 -3.19 2.42
N MET A 14 -5.54 -3.00 1.10
CA MET A 14 -4.56 -3.56 0.15
C MET A 14 -3.15 -3.01 0.36
N GLY A 15 -3.01 -1.68 0.54
CA GLY A 15 -1.70 -1.08 0.80
C GLY A 15 -1.15 -1.47 2.19
N ALA A 16 -2.01 -1.50 3.20
CA ALA A 16 -1.63 -1.84 4.57
C ALA A 16 -1.19 -3.30 4.72
N SER A 17 -1.81 -4.25 4.01
CA SER A 17 -1.39 -5.65 4.07
C SER A 17 0.02 -5.86 3.53
N SER A 18 0.36 -5.23 2.40
CA SER A 18 1.71 -5.33 1.83
C SER A 18 2.75 -4.65 2.73
N ALA A 19 2.46 -3.44 3.18
CA ALA A 19 3.32 -2.71 4.10
C ALA A 19 3.57 -3.48 5.41
N ALA A 20 2.55 -4.16 5.95
CA ALA A 20 2.70 -5.00 7.13
C ALA A 20 3.65 -6.19 6.88
N VAL A 21 3.55 -6.86 5.73
CA VAL A 21 4.47 -7.95 5.37
C VAL A 21 5.91 -7.45 5.25
N LEU A 22 6.12 -6.29 4.61
CA LEU A 22 7.45 -5.68 4.49
C LEU A 22 8.04 -5.29 5.85
N LEU A 23 7.23 -4.75 6.75
CA LEU A 23 7.67 -4.42 8.12
C LEU A 23 8.02 -5.68 8.90
N ILE A 24 7.21 -6.74 8.82
CA ILE A 24 7.54 -8.03 9.45
C ILE A 24 8.87 -8.54 8.87
N ALA A 25 9.04 -8.50 7.55
CA ALA A 25 10.25 -8.99 6.93
C ALA A 25 11.50 -8.21 7.37
N ALA A 26 11.38 -6.88 7.41
CA ALA A 26 12.47 -5.98 7.80
C ALA A 26 12.91 -6.17 9.25
N PHE A 27 11.99 -6.48 10.18
CA PHE A 27 12.31 -6.56 11.60
C PHE A 27 12.58 -8.00 12.08
N VAL A 28 12.13 -9.02 11.35
CA VAL A 28 12.30 -10.43 11.72
C VAL A 28 13.45 -11.11 10.97
N PHE A 29 13.70 -10.75 9.70
CA PHE A 29 14.65 -11.47 8.84
C PHE A 29 15.88 -10.67 8.44
N VAL A 30 15.95 -9.38 8.76
CA VAL A 30 17.06 -8.50 8.36
C VAL A 30 17.85 -8.04 9.58
N ASP A 31 19.06 -8.56 9.70
CA ASP A 31 20.01 -8.18 10.76
C ASP A 31 20.79 -6.90 10.43
N ASP A 32 20.96 -6.58 9.15
CA ASP A 32 21.59 -5.33 8.73
C ASP A 32 20.66 -4.13 8.98
N GLY A 33 21.08 -3.26 9.90
CA GLY A 33 20.29 -2.10 10.31
C GLY A 33 19.94 -1.17 9.14
N THR A 34 20.84 -1.00 8.17
CA THR A 34 20.61 -0.12 7.01
C THR A 34 19.53 -0.72 6.11
N MET A 35 19.65 -2.01 5.78
CA MET A 35 18.67 -2.71 4.95
C MET A 35 17.29 -2.73 5.60
N ARG A 36 17.23 -2.89 6.93
CA ARG A 36 15.97 -2.82 7.69
C ARG A 36 15.31 -1.44 7.57
N TYR A 37 16.06 -0.34 7.68
CA TYR A 37 15.50 1.00 7.48
C TYR A 37 15.06 1.27 6.04
N LEU A 38 15.78 0.72 5.04
CA LEU A 38 15.38 0.81 3.64
C LEU A 38 14.04 0.10 3.39
N LEU A 39 13.87 -1.11 3.90
CA LEU A 39 12.61 -1.86 3.79
C LEU A 39 11.46 -1.19 4.55
N ALA A 40 11.73 -0.64 5.74
CA ALA A 40 10.74 0.14 6.48
C ALA A 40 10.33 1.42 5.72
N GLY A 41 11.30 2.09 5.08
CA GLY A 41 11.05 3.23 4.20
C GLY A 41 10.18 2.84 3.00
N LEU A 42 10.46 1.70 2.37
CA LEU A 42 9.65 1.17 1.28
C LEU A 42 8.21 0.87 1.74
N ALA A 43 8.04 0.22 2.89
CA ALA A 43 6.72 -0.06 3.46
C ALA A 43 5.92 1.23 3.71
N ALA A 44 6.57 2.28 4.21
CA ALA A 44 5.94 3.58 4.39
C ALA A 44 5.53 4.22 3.05
N VAL A 45 6.36 4.10 2.02
CA VAL A 45 6.03 4.56 0.66
C VAL A 45 4.82 3.80 0.12
N GLU A 46 4.78 2.47 0.22
CA GLU A 46 3.63 1.68 -0.22
C GLU A 46 2.33 2.11 0.48
N LEU A 47 2.38 2.31 1.80
CA LEU A 47 1.22 2.70 2.60
C LEU A 47 0.60 4.03 2.14
N VAL A 48 1.42 4.94 1.61
CA VAL A 48 0.99 6.27 1.15
C VAL A 48 0.63 6.24 -0.33
N VAL A 49 1.45 5.59 -1.16
CA VAL A 49 1.39 5.69 -2.62
C VAL A 49 0.31 4.76 -3.20
N VAL A 50 0.22 3.51 -2.74
CA VAL A 50 -0.76 2.53 -3.24
C VAL A 50 -2.21 3.05 -3.13
N PRO A 51 -2.69 3.57 -1.99
CA PRO A 51 -4.07 4.05 -1.90
C PRO A 51 -4.35 5.28 -2.79
N GLN A 52 -3.33 6.09 -3.11
CA GLN A 52 -3.49 7.23 -4.03
C GLN A 52 -3.65 6.75 -5.47
N PHE A 53 -2.87 5.75 -5.89
CA PHE A 53 -3.03 5.13 -7.22
C PHE A 53 -4.38 4.43 -7.36
N LEU A 54 -4.82 3.68 -6.35
CA LEU A 54 -6.14 3.03 -6.36
C LEU A 54 -7.29 4.05 -6.40
N LYS A 55 -7.13 5.20 -5.71
CA LYS A 55 -8.09 6.31 -5.78
C LYS A 55 -8.12 6.94 -7.17
N TYR A 56 -6.97 7.15 -7.80
CA TYR A 56 -6.88 7.68 -9.15
C TYR A 56 -7.52 6.74 -10.19
N ALA A 57 -7.23 5.44 -10.09
CA ALA A 57 -7.83 4.41 -10.94
C ALA A 57 -9.37 4.36 -10.81
N ALA A 58 -9.89 4.43 -9.58
CA ALA A 58 -11.33 4.46 -9.35
C ALA A 58 -12.01 5.71 -9.96
N ASN A 59 -11.33 6.86 -9.94
CA ASN A 59 -11.84 8.09 -10.56
C ASN A 59 -11.81 8.01 -12.10
N GLN A 60 -10.79 7.40 -12.70
CA GLN A 60 -10.75 7.19 -14.16
C GLN A 60 -11.86 6.26 -14.65
N GLU A 61 -12.17 5.19 -13.93
CA GLU A 61 -13.28 4.28 -14.26
C GLU A 61 -14.64 5.00 -14.27
N THR A 62 -14.78 6.07 -13.49
CA THR A 62 -16.01 6.87 -13.41
C THR A 62 -16.13 7.89 -14.55
N ASP A 63 -15.02 8.28 -15.19
CA ASP A 63 -15.00 9.25 -16.30
C ASP A 63 -15.29 8.61 -17.67
N VAL A 64 -15.13 7.29 -17.78
CA VAL A 64 -15.35 6.51 -19.01
C VAL A 64 -16.70 5.76 -19.03
N ALA A 65 -17.54 5.92 -18.01
CA ALA A 65 -18.81 5.22 -17.80
C ALA A 65 -20.01 6.18 -17.90
#